data_AF-A0A5C3MN72-F1
#
_entry.id   AF-A0A5C3MN72-F1
#
_cell.length_a   1.000
_cell.length_b   1.000
_cell.length_c   1.000
_cell.angle_alpha   90.00
_cell.angle_beta   90.00
_cell.angle_gamma   90.00
#
_symmetry.space_group_name_H-M   'P 1'
#
loop_
_entity.id
_entity.type
_entity.pdbx_description
1 polymer ?
#
loop_
_entity_poly.entity_id
_entity_poly.type
_entity_poly.pdbx_seq_one_letter_code
_entity_poly.pdbx_strand_id
1 'polypeptide(L)'
;LRTLNQTQLNAEDFVDLSGRVCKTVRSALVPEGLALRMYYLEVSHSCHTRGCKGIPFPPESHGFLYWHLQPDGPPVSGHVRFRITKSSDPATFPSGHDLQLPDGRIWNIPLLRIARCSRYSGLRVHLLSENLVTAKVLDSA
;
A
#
# COMPACT_ATOMS: atom_id res chain seq x y z
N LEU A 1 -3.97 -8.54 4.39
CA LEU A 1 -2.73 -8.42 3.58
C LEU A 1 -1.80 -9.55 4.01
N ARG A 2 -1.55 -10.49 3.11
CA ARG A 2 -0.66 -11.64 3.32
C ARG A 2 0.68 -11.44 2.64
N THR A 3 0.69 -10.83 1.46
CA THR A 3 1.92 -10.52 0.72
C THR A 3 1.85 -9.15 0.03
N LEU A 4 3.01 -8.51 -0.14
CA LEU A 4 3.23 -7.40 -1.06
C LEU A 4 4.06 -7.84 -2.29
N ASN A 5 4.48 -9.10 -2.36
CA ASN A 5 5.20 -9.63 -3.50
C ASN A 5 4.23 -9.94 -4.65
N GLN A 6 4.31 -9.17 -5.74
CA GLN A 6 3.42 -9.32 -6.89
C GLN A 6 3.46 -10.71 -7.56
N THR A 7 4.51 -11.50 -7.32
CA THR A 7 4.65 -12.87 -7.86
C THR A 7 4.00 -13.96 -7.00
N GLN A 8 3.54 -13.60 -5.79
CA GLN A 8 2.97 -14.54 -4.81
C GLN A 8 1.53 -14.16 -4.42
N LEU A 9 0.90 -13.26 -5.17
CA LEU A 9 -0.48 -12.85 -4.94
C LEU A 9 -1.43 -14.04 -5.02
N ASN A 10 -2.44 -14.05 -4.15
CA ASN A 10 -3.54 -15.00 -4.17
C ASN A 10 -4.88 -14.25 -3.98
N ALA A 11 -6.00 -14.96 -4.18
CA ALA A 11 -7.33 -14.35 -4.14
C ALA A 11 -7.70 -13.72 -2.78
N GLU A 12 -7.08 -14.15 -1.68
CA GLU A 12 -7.33 -13.59 -0.34
C GLU A 12 -6.60 -12.27 -0.09
N ASP A 13 -5.65 -11.90 -0.95
CA ASP A 13 -5.01 -10.58 -0.96
C ASP A 13 -5.82 -9.53 -1.70
N PHE A 14 -6.92 -9.92 -2.35
CA PHE A 14 -7.80 -9.00 -3.05
C PHE A 14 -8.56 -8.11 -2.05
N VAL A 15 -8.52 -6.81 -2.29
CA VAL A 15 -9.16 -5.80 -1.42
C VAL A 15 -10.03 -4.89 -2.25
N ASP A 16 -11.24 -4.65 -1.76
CA ASP A 16 -12.10 -3.58 -2.25
C ASP A 16 -11.98 -2.32 -1.35
N LEU A 17 -11.52 -1.23 -1.98
CA LEU A 17 -11.35 0.08 -1.39
C LEU A 17 -12.45 1.07 -1.79
N SER A 18 -13.31 0.75 -2.75
CA SER A 18 -14.29 1.67 -3.34
C SER A 18 -15.13 2.41 -2.31
N GLY A 19 -15.22 3.73 -2.46
CA GLY A 19 -16.01 4.61 -1.59
C GLY A 19 -15.48 4.76 -0.16
N ARG A 20 -14.40 4.07 0.22
CA ARG A 20 -13.80 4.18 1.55
C ARG A 20 -12.89 5.41 1.59
N VAL A 21 -12.91 6.14 2.70
CA VAL A 21 -11.95 7.24 2.94
C VAL A 21 -10.63 6.70 3.50
N CYS A 22 -10.73 5.61 4.27
CA CYS A 22 -9.60 4.93 4.86
C CYS A 22 -9.87 3.43 4.87
N LYS A 23 -8.83 2.63 4.62
CA LYS A 23 -8.85 1.20 4.89
C LYS A 23 -7.84 0.88 5.97
N THR A 24 -8.29 0.15 6.98
CA THR A 24 -7.40 -0.56 7.90
C THR A 24 -7.25 -1.99 7.40
N VAL A 25 -6.03 -2.38 7.04
CA VAL A 25 -5.72 -3.76 6.65
C VAL A 25 -4.98 -4.43 7.81
N ARG A 26 -5.49 -5.59 8.25
CA ARG A 26 -4.79 -6.46 9.20
C ARG A 26 -3.85 -7.37 8.42
N SER A 27 -2.70 -7.63 9.02
CA SER A 27 -1.69 -8.56 8.49
C SER A 27 -1.42 -9.61 9.58
N ALA A 28 -1.43 -10.89 9.19
CA ALA A 28 -1.07 -11.97 10.11
C ALA A 28 0.42 -11.91 10.51
N LEU A 29 1.26 -11.33 9.65
CA LEU A 29 2.70 -11.17 9.88
C LEU A 29 3.06 -10.05 10.87
N VAL A 30 2.06 -9.36 11.42
CA VAL A 30 2.25 -8.14 12.18
C VAL A 30 1.61 -8.32 13.57
N PRO A 31 2.31 -8.00 14.68
CA PRO A 31 1.77 -8.10 16.03
C PRO A 31 0.39 -7.43 16.18
N GLU A 32 -0.45 -7.99 17.07
CA GLU A 32 -1.77 -7.44 17.37
C GLU A 32 -1.65 -5.95 17.76
N GLY A 33 -2.34 -5.08 17.00
CA GLY A 33 -2.37 -3.63 17.22
C GLY A 33 -1.73 -2.78 16.11
N LEU A 34 -0.88 -3.34 15.27
CA LEU A 34 -0.26 -2.60 14.16
C LEU A 34 -1.11 -2.75 12.89
N ALA A 35 -2.06 -1.83 12.75
CA ALA A 35 -3.00 -1.80 11.63
C ALA A 35 -2.46 -0.94 10.46
N LEU A 36 -2.53 -1.47 9.23
CA LEU A 36 -2.13 -0.73 8.04
C LEU A 36 -3.23 0.25 7.64
N ARG A 37 -3.02 1.54 7.88
CA ARG A 37 -3.97 2.58 7.48
C ARG A 37 -3.56 3.27 6.18
N MET A 38 -4.40 3.12 5.17
CA MET A 38 -4.20 3.68 3.84
C MET A 38 -5.32 4.67 3.51
N TYR A 39 -4.96 5.73 2.80
CA TYR A 39 -5.87 6.80 2.36
C TYR A 39 -5.64 7.03 0.87
N TYR A 40 -6.72 7.38 0.16
CA TYR A 40 -6.62 7.70 -1.27
C TYR A 40 -5.85 9.00 -1.49
N LEU A 41 -6.31 10.10 -0.88
CA LEU A 41 -5.57 11.36 -0.85
C LEU A 41 -5.47 11.86 0.59
N GLU A 42 -4.26 12.19 1.03
CA GLU A 42 -4.02 12.79 2.33
C GLU A 42 -4.10 14.31 2.20
N VAL A 43 -5.16 14.90 2.76
CA VAL A 43 -5.46 16.34 2.56
C VAL A 43 -4.83 17.22 3.66
N SER A 44 -4.28 16.67 4.75
CA SER A 44 -3.50 17.45 5.73
C SER A 44 -2.72 16.60 6.73
N HIS A 45 -1.59 17.11 7.21
CA HIS A 45 -0.74 16.53 8.26
C HIS A 45 -1.33 16.61 9.68
N SER A 46 -2.54 17.17 9.83
CA SER A 46 -3.17 17.44 11.11
C SER A 46 -4.60 16.92 11.14
N CYS A 47 -4.79 15.62 11.37
CA CYS A 47 -6.06 15.16 11.90
C CYS A 47 -5.89 14.16 13.04
N HIS A 48 -5.54 14.75 14.20
CA HIS A 48 -5.85 14.17 15.50
C HIS A 48 -7.30 14.44 15.92
N THR A 49 -8.13 15.06 15.07
CA THR A 49 -9.52 15.39 15.35
C THR A 49 -10.47 14.50 14.52
N ARG A 50 -11.46 13.90 15.20
CA ARG A 50 -12.63 13.26 14.57
C ARG A 50 -13.21 14.22 13.53
N GLY A 51 -13.20 13.85 12.25
CA GLY A 51 -13.77 14.67 11.17
C GLY A 51 -12.87 14.92 9.95
N CYS A 52 -11.73 14.23 9.82
CA CYS A 52 -10.86 14.30 8.65
C CYS A 52 -11.63 13.89 7.37
N LYS A 53 -12.10 14.87 6.58
CA LYS A 53 -12.77 14.68 5.28
C LYS A 53 -11.75 14.29 4.21
N GLY A 54 -11.21 13.07 4.29
CA GLY A 54 -10.39 12.53 3.21
C GLY A 54 -11.23 12.28 1.96
N ILE A 55 -10.60 12.36 0.79
CA ILE A 55 -11.26 11.98 -0.47
C ILE A 55 -11.43 10.46 -0.46
N PRO A 56 -12.63 9.92 -0.72
CA PRO A 56 -12.83 8.48 -0.82
C PRO A 56 -12.09 7.92 -2.03
N PHE A 57 -11.66 6.65 -1.95
CA PHE A 57 -11.20 5.91 -3.12
C PHE A 57 -12.28 5.92 -4.21
N PRO A 58 -11.91 6.09 -5.49
CA PRO A 58 -12.86 6.13 -6.58
C PRO A 58 -13.63 4.79 -6.70
N PRO A 59 -14.80 4.80 -7.38
CA PRO A 59 -15.48 3.57 -7.76
C PRO A 59 -14.53 2.57 -8.43
N GLU A 60 -14.80 1.29 -8.27
CA GLU A 60 -14.03 0.18 -8.87
C GLU A 60 -12.54 0.10 -8.44
N SER A 61 -12.18 0.77 -7.34
CA SER A 61 -10.89 0.61 -6.66
C SER A 61 -10.77 -0.74 -5.91
N HIS A 62 -10.83 -1.84 -6.65
CA HIS A 62 -10.64 -3.19 -6.13
C HIS A 62 -9.49 -3.91 -6.83
N GLY A 63 -8.68 -4.63 -6.05
CA GLY A 63 -7.45 -5.22 -6.56
C GLY A 63 -6.43 -5.51 -5.46
N PHE A 64 -5.16 -5.34 -5.77
CA PHE A 64 -4.05 -5.82 -4.94
C PHE A 64 -3.09 -4.71 -4.54
N LEU A 65 -2.62 -4.78 -3.30
CA LEU A 65 -1.44 -4.03 -2.86
C LEU A 65 -0.19 -4.79 -3.30
N TYR A 66 0.82 -4.05 -3.76
CA TYR A 66 2.09 -4.65 -4.15
C TYR A 66 3.26 -3.70 -3.92
N TRP A 67 4.43 -4.29 -3.71
CA TRP A 67 5.70 -3.57 -3.68
C TRP A 67 6.22 -3.37 -5.10
N HIS A 68 6.53 -2.12 -5.44
CA HIS A 68 7.14 -1.75 -6.70
C HIS A 68 8.50 -1.11 -6.46
N LEU A 69 9.51 -1.66 -7.12
CA LEU A 69 10.83 -1.06 -7.27
C LEU A 69 11.17 -1.12 -8.77
N GLN A 70 11.62 0.00 -9.33
CA GLN A 70 12.10 -0.03 -10.71
C GLN A 70 13.31 -0.96 -10.80
N PRO A 71 13.44 -1.81 -11.85
CA PRO A 71 14.51 -2.80 -11.96
C PRO A 71 15.91 -2.23 -11.72
N ASP A 72 16.16 -1.00 -12.18
CA ASP A 72 17.45 -0.29 -12.04
C ASP A 72 17.38 0.90 -11.08
N GLY A 73 16.30 1.00 -10.30
CA GLY A 73 16.08 2.09 -9.35
C GLY A 73 16.90 1.89 -8.06
N PRO A 74 17.32 2.98 -7.39
CA PRO A 74 17.94 2.84 -6.09
C PRO A 74 16.95 2.21 -5.10
N PRO A 75 17.37 1.29 -4.20
CA PRO A 75 16.45 0.58 -3.31
C PRO A 75 15.52 1.49 -2.49
N VAL A 76 16.00 2.68 -2.12
CA VAL A 76 15.24 3.69 -1.36
C VAL A 76 14.07 4.33 -2.14
N SER A 77 14.02 4.16 -3.47
CA SER A 77 12.95 4.69 -4.34
C SER A 77 11.71 3.79 -4.39
N GLY A 78 11.77 2.60 -3.78
CA GLY A 78 10.67 1.66 -3.76
C GLY A 78 9.43 2.21 -3.06
N HIS A 79 8.28 1.64 -3.38
CA HIS A 79 7.00 2.09 -2.85
C HIS A 79 5.93 1.01 -2.93
N VAL A 80 4.96 1.10 -2.03
CA VAL A 80 3.73 0.30 -2.12
C VAL A 80 2.76 0.99 -3.06
N ARG A 81 2.18 0.25 -4.00
CA ARG A 81 1.13 0.69 -4.92
C ARG A 81 -0.13 -0.15 -4.74
N PHE A 82 -1.22 0.31 -5.36
CA PHE A 82 -2.44 -0.46 -5.49
C PHE A 82 -2.76 -0.65 -6.97
N ARG A 83 -2.84 -1.90 -7.41
CA ARG A 83 -3.21 -2.26 -8.78
C ARG A 83 -4.68 -2.67 -8.81
N ILE A 84 -5.48 -1.95 -9.58
CA ILE A 84 -6.88 -2.28 -9.87
C ILE A 84 -6.91 -3.42 -10.88
N THR A 85 -7.68 -4.46 -10.56
CA THR A 85 -7.83 -5.66 -11.38
C THR A 85 -9.29 -5.99 -11.60
N LYS A 86 -9.58 -6.73 -12.68
CA LYS A 86 -10.96 -7.12 -13.05
C LYS A 86 -11.59 -8.12 -12.07
N SER A 87 -10.77 -8.88 -11.35
CA SER A 87 -11.25 -9.88 -10.38
C SER A 87 -10.20 -10.16 -9.31
N SER A 88 -10.56 -11.03 -8.37
CA SER A 88 -9.66 -11.57 -7.35
C SER A 88 -8.70 -12.64 -7.88
N ASP A 89 -8.77 -13.04 -9.15
CA ASP A 89 -7.78 -13.93 -9.75
C ASP A 89 -6.45 -13.19 -9.98
N PRO A 90 -5.32 -13.61 -9.35
CA PRO A 90 -4.00 -13.02 -9.56
C PRO A 90 -3.55 -12.99 -11.02
N ALA A 91 -4.05 -13.91 -11.88
CA ALA A 91 -3.75 -13.91 -13.30
C ALA A 91 -4.21 -12.62 -14.02
N THR A 92 -5.15 -11.87 -13.42
CA THR A 92 -5.60 -10.58 -13.96
C THR A 92 -4.66 -9.42 -13.61
N PHE A 93 -3.70 -9.60 -12.69
CA PHE A 93 -2.78 -8.56 -12.23
C PHE A 93 -1.97 -7.90 -13.36
N PRO A 94 -1.35 -8.64 -14.31
CA PRO A 94 -0.58 -8.03 -15.39
C PRO A 94 -1.40 -7.13 -16.31
N SER A 95 -2.69 -7.45 -16.48
CA SER A 95 -3.64 -6.67 -17.30
C SER A 95 -4.31 -5.51 -16.54
N GLY A 96 -4.08 -5.42 -15.23
CA GLY A 96 -4.57 -4.35 -14.39
C GLY A 96 -3.83 -3.03 -14.60
N HIS A 97 -4.32 -1.97 -13.94
CA HIS A 97 -3.69 -0.66 -13.95
C HIS A 97 -3.50 -0.14 -12.53
N ASP A 98 -2.53 0.74 -12.33
CA ASP A 98 -2.35 1.34 -11.00
C ASP A 98 -3.46 2.34 -10.71
N LEU A 99 -3.91 2.35 -9.46
CA LEU A 99 -4.76 3.41 -8.94
C LEU A 99 -4.06 4.76 -9.14
N GLN A 100 -4.78 5.72 -9.71
CA GLN A 100 -4.28 7.07 -9.95
C GLN A 100 -4.93 8.05 -9.00
N LEU A 101 -4.17 9.09 -8.63
CA LEU A 101 -4.66 10.28 -7.96
C LEU A 101 -5.46 11.17 -8.93
N PRO A 102 -6.23 12.17 -8.45
CA PRO A 102 -7.00 13.05 -9.32
C PRO A 102 -6.18 13.82 -10.36
N ASP A 103 -4.87 13.97 -10.13
CA ASP A 103 -3.93 14.61 -11.06
C ASP A 103 -3.26 13.63 -12.04
N GLY A 104 -3.72 12.37 -12.08
CA GLY A 104 -3.21 11.31 -12.96
C GLY A 104 -1.94 10.62 -12.47
N ARG A 105 -1.30 11.10 -11.38
CA ARG A 105 -0.13 10.43 -10.82
C ARG A 105 -0.52 9.10 -10.19
N ILE A 106 0.38 8.12 -10.24
CA ILE A 106 0.17 6.82 -9.60
C ILE A 106 0.10 7.00 -8.08
N TRP A 107 -0.98 6.50 -7.47
CA TRP A 107 -1.10 6.41 -6.03
C TRP A 107 -0.02 5.48 -5.48
N ASN A 108 0.71 5.95 -4.47
CA ASN A 108 1.78 5.18 -3.87
C ASN A 108 2.05 5.60 -2.41
N ILE A 109 2.69 4.71 -1.65
CA ILE A 109 3.26 4.98 -0.34
C ILE A 109 4.79 4.79 -0.46
N PRO A 110 5.57 5.88 -0.54
CA PRO A 110 7.03 5.82 -0.65
C PRO A 110 7.69 5.13 0.53
N LEU A 111 8.79 4.39 0.28
CA LEU A 111 9.59 3.78 1.34
C LEU A 111 10.04 4.79 2.39
N LEU A 112 10.42 5.99 1.95
CA LEU A 112 10.74 7.13 2.82
C LEU A 112 9.65 7.39 3.87
N ARG A 113 8.37 7.38 3.45
CA ARG A 113 7.24 7.57 4.36
C ARG A 113 7.06 6.36 5.26
N ILE A 114 7.21 5.16 4.70
CA ILE A 114 7.12 3.91 5.45
C ILE A 114 8.16 3.92 6.58
N ALA A 115 9.42 4.24 6.29
CA ALA A 115 10.55 4.28 7.22
C ALA A 115 10.42 5.36 8.31
N ARG A 116 9.83 6.53 8.00
CA ARG A 116 9.80 7.66 8.94
C ARG A 116 8.50 7.82 9.73
N CYS A 117 7.35 7.41 9.18
CA CYS A 117 6.06 7.61 9.86
C CYS A 117 5.64 6.37 10.68
N SER A 118 5.43 6.53 11.99
CA SER A 118 5.03 5.45 12.91
C SER A 118 3.74 4.73 12.52
N ARG A 119 2.81 5.43 11.85
CA ARG A 119 1.57 4.84 11.29
C ARG A 119 1.79 3.75 10.24
N TYR A 120 2.99 3.66 9.66
CA TYR A 120 3.36 2.63 8.68
C TYR A 120 4.32 1.59 9.25
N SER A 121 4.45 1.51 10.57
CA SER A 121 5.24 0.47 11.26
C SER A 121 4.86 -0.94 10.83
N GLY A 122 3.56 -1.23 10.64
CA GLY A 122 3.11 -2.51 10.10
C GLY A 122 3.62 -2.80 8.68
N LEU A 123 3.76 -1.78 7.82
CA LEU A 123 4.34 -1.96 6.49
C LEU A 123 5.84 -2.24 6.58
N ARG A 124 6.56 -1.61 7.53
CA ARG A 124 7.99 -1.92 7.76
C ARG A 124 8.18 -3.39 8.10
N VAL A 125 7.39 -3.89 9.07
CA VAL A 125 7.45 -5.28 9.50
C VAL A 125 7.14 -6.22 8.33
N HIS A 126 6.09 -5.93 7.55
CA HIS A 126 5.70 -6.75 6.41
C HIS A 126 6.78 -6.81 5.32
N LEU A 127 7.34 -5.65 4.93
CA LEU A 127 8.40 -5.57 3.92
C LEU A 127 9.67 -6.32 4.36
N LEU A 128 10.02 -6.25 5.65
CA LEU A 128 11.15 -6.99 6.22
C LEU A 128 10.87 -8.50 6.28
N SER A 129 9.67 -8.92 6.71
CA SER A 129 9.33 -10.34 6.83
C SER A 129 9.33 -11.06 5.49
N GLU A 130 8.99 -10.36 4.42
CA GLU A 130 8.99 -10.90 3.05
C GLU A 130 10.33 -10.70 2.32
N ASN A 131 11.34 -10.12 2.98
CA ASN A 131 12.63 -9.75 2.39
C ASN A 131 12.52 -8.85 1.15
N LEU A 132 11.45 -8.05 1.04
CA LEU A 132 11.25 -7.10 -0.05
C LEU A 132 12.14 -5.86 0.10
N VAL A 133 12.55 -5.57 1.34
CA VAL A 133 13.48 -4.49 1.71
C VAL A 133 14.37 -4.99 2.86
N THR A 134 15.62 -4.52 2.94
CA THR A 134 16.51 -4.81 4.07
C THR A 134 16.44 -3.72 5.14
N ALA A 135 16.79 -4.06 6.39
CA ALA A 135 16.87 -3.08 7.48
C ALA A 135 17.78 -1.88 7.12
N LYS A 136 18.94 -2.16 6.52
CA LYS A 136 19.88 -1.13 6.05
C LYS A 136 19.23 -0.12 5.09
N VAL A 137 18.39 -0.59 4.16
CA VAL A 137 17.70 0.29 3.20
C VAL A 137 16.62 1.12 3.91
N LEU A 138 15.89 0.55 4.87
CA LEU A 138 14.93 1.29 5.69
C LEU A 138 15.61 2.37 6.55
N ASP A 139 16.75 2.06 7.16
CA ASP A 139 17.52 3.00 7.99
C ASP A 139 18.13 4.14 7.17
N SER A 140 18.38 3.89 5.88
CA SER A 140 18.95 4.87 4.95
C SER A 140 17.90 5.76 4.26
N ALA A 141 16.60 5.52 4.53
CA ALA A 141 15.49 6.21 3.87
C ALA A 141 15.18 7.58 4.50
#